data_AF-A0A662NVT3-F1
#
_entry.id   AF-A0A662NVT3-F1
#
_cell.length_a   1.000
_cell.length_b   1.000
_cell.length_c   1.000
_cell.angle_alpha   90.00
_cell.angle_beta   90.00
_cell.angle_gamma   90.00
#
_symmetry.space_group_name_H-M   'P 1'
#
loop_
_entity.id
_entity.type
_entity.pdbx_description
1 polymer ?
#
loop_
_entity_poly.entity_id
_entity_poly.type
_entity_poly.pdbx_seq_one_letter_code
_entity_poly.pdbx_strand_id
1 'polypeptide(L)'
;YISSSSGSVMTLYLPSWAIKKGERVLIVDDVVRSGETQRALIEMCKQANAAPVGVFFLISAGNAIDRIKEEYNIPVEVMVRL
;
A
#
# COMPACT_ATOMS: atom_id res chain seq x y z
N TYR A 1 -5.65 -9.46 -4.06
CA TYR A 1 -5.92 -9.66 -2.62
C TYR A 1 -7.41 -9.90 -2.43
N ILE A 2 -7.83 -10.44 -1.29
CA ILE A 2 -9.25 -10.63 -0.97
C ILE A 2 -9.72 -9.41 -0.20
N SER A 3 -10.76 -8.74 -0.68
CA SER A 3 -11.39 -7.66 0.07
C SER A 3 -12.26 -8.26 1.17
N SER A 4 -11.94 -7.99 2.44
CA SER A 4 -12.73 -8.47 3.58
C SER A 4 -14.13 -7.85 3.66
N SER A 5 -14.33 -6.67 3.06
CA SER A 5 -15.63 -5.99 3.08
C SER A 5 -16.64 -6.56 2.07
N SER A 6 -16.19 -7.01 0.90
CA SER A 6 -17.05 -7.57 -0.13
C SER A 6 -16.93 -9.09 -0.32
N GLY A 7 -15.87 -9.70 0.24
CA GLY A 7 -15.50 -11.10 -0.02
C GLY A 7 -14.99 -11.36 -1.45
N SER A 8 -14.82 -10.33 -2.27
CA SER A 8 -14.40 -10.47 -3.67
C SER A 8 -12.88 -10.52 -3.81
N VAL A 9 -12.39 -11.26 -4.80
CA VAL A 9 -10.99 -11.22 -5.23
C VAL A 9 -10.76 -9.99 -6.10
N MET A 10 -9.85 -9.11 -5.67
CA MET A 10 -9.35 -8.01 -6.49
C MET A 10 -7.97 -8.35 -7.04
N THR A 11 -7.82 -8.20 -8.36
CA THR A 11 -6.55 -8.34 -9.07
C THR A 11 -6.01 -6.96 -9.38
N LEU A 12 -4.77 -6.70 -8.97
CA LEU A 12 -4.03 -5.49 -9.35
C LEU A 12 -3.05 -5.87 -10.47
N TYR A 13 -2.92 -4.99 -11.46
CA TYR A 13 -2.02 -5.18 -12.61
C TYR A 13 -0.96 -4.10 -12.64
N LEU A 14 0.29 -4.53 -12.83
CA LEU A 14 1.45 -3.64 -13.04
C LEU A 14 2.21 -4.11 -14.28
N PRO A 15 2.40 -3.27 -15.30
CA PRO A 15 3.25 -3.59 -16.44
C PRO A 15 4.68 -3.84 -15.97
N SER A 16 5.36 -4.84 -16.56
CA SER A 16 6.74 -5.20 -16.17
C SER A 16 7.76 -4.08 -16.38
N TRP A 17 7.46 -3.11 -17.25
CA TRP A 17 8.29 -1.94 -17.51
C TRP A 17 8.00 -0.75 -16.59
N ALA A 18 6.93 -0.80 -15.79
CA ALA A 18 6.49 0.32 -14.96
C ALA A 18 7.36 0.53 -13.72
N ILE A 19 7.95 -0.55 -13.18
CA ILE A 19 8.89 -0.51 -12.05
C ILE A 19 10.09 -1.38 -12.42
N LYS A 20 11.29 -0.82 -12.30
CA LYS A 20 12.55 -1.53 -12.54
C LYS A 20 13.09 -2.12 -11.24
N LYS A 21 13.83 -3.21 -11.38
CA LYS A 21 14.57 -3.83 -10.27
C LYS A 21 15.47 -2.79 -9.58
N GLY A 22 15.38 -2.74 -8.26
CA GLY A 22 16.18 -1.85 -7.41
C GLY A 22 15.63 -0.43 -7.28
N GLU A 23 14.54 -0.08 -7.96
CA GLU A 23 13.91 1.24 -7.78
C GLU A 23 13.37 1.43 -6.36
N ARG A 24 13.40 2.68 -5.91
CA ARG A 24 12.85 3.11 -4.62
C ARG A 24 11.46 3.68 -4.87
N VAL A 25 10.43 3.01 -4.33
CA VAL A 25 9.03 3.30 -4.65
C VAL A 25 8.33 3.95 -3.45
N LEU A 26 7.79 5.14 -3.65
CA LEU A 26 6.82 5.75 -2.72
C LEU A 26 5.42 5.35 -3.18
N ILE A 27 4.67 4.67 -2.32
CA ILE A 27 3.28 4.29 -2.60
C ILE A 27 2.38 5.44 -2.17
N VAL A 28 1.50 5.89 -3.06
CA VAL A 28 0.54 6.95 -2.77
C VAL A 28 -0.87 6.47 -3.13
N ASP A 29 -1.81 6.66 -2.22
CA ASP A 29 -3.23 6.33 -2.43
C ASP A 29 -4.12 7.42 -1.82
N ASP A 30 -5.38 7.49 -2.23
CA ASP A 30 -6.29 8.54 -1.76
C ASP A 30 -6.76 8.28 -0.32
N VAL A 31 -7.38 7.13 -0.06
CA VAL A 31 -8.05 6.80 1.19
C VAL A 31 -7.61 5.43 1.69
N VAL A 32 -7.20 5.37 2.96
CA VAL A 32 -6.98 4.10 3.66
C VAL A 32 -8.09 3.82 4.67
N ARG A 33 -8.56 2.55 4.68
CA ARG A 33 -9.58 2.05 5.61
C ARG A 33 -9.18 0.76 6.32
N SER A 34 -8.85 -0.29 5.58
CA SER A 34 -8.45 -1.60 6.13
C SER A 34 -6.94 -1.85 6.06
N GLY A 35 -6.24 -1.19 5.13
CA GLY A 35 -4.85 -1.49 4.76
C GLY A 35 -4.72 -2.61 3.71
N GLU A 36 -5.80 -3.22 3.26
CA GLU A 36 -5.66 -4.35 2.31
C GLU A 36 -5.03 -3.92 0.99
N THR A 37 -5.41 -2.75 0.47
CA THR A 37 -4.82 -2.17 -0.74
C THR A 37 -3.33 -1.89 -0.57
N GLN A 38 -2.91 -1.26 0.53
CA GLN A 38 -1.49 -0.95 0.74
C GLN A 38 -0.64 -2.22 0.86
N ARG A 39 -1.14 -3.25 1.56
CA ARG A 39 -0.43 -4.54 1.67
C ARG A 39 -0.23 -5.15 0.29
N ALA A 40 -1.25 -5.09 -0.58
CA ALA A 40 -1.15 -5.56 -1.95
C ALA A 40 -0.15 -4.74 -2.79
N LEU A 41 -0.12 -3.41 -2.64
CA LEU A 41 0.82 -2.53 -3.36
C LEU A 41 2.27 -2.72 -2.90
N ILE A 42 2.51 -2.91 -1.59
CA ILE A 42 3.84 -3.23 -1.05
C ILE A 42 4.32 -4.57 -1.62
N GLU A 43 3.46 -5.58 -1.64
CA GLU A 43 3.80 -6.90 -2.18
C GLU A 43 4.10 -6.84 -3.67
N MET A 44 3.35 -6.05 -4.44
CA MET A 44 3.61 -5.80 -5.86
C MET A 44 4.99 -5.17 -6.10
N CYS A 45 5.42 -4.22 -5.25
CA CYS A 45 6.77 -3.67 -5.33
C CYS A 45 7.84 -4.74 -5.07
N LYS A 46 7.64 -5.60 -4.06
CA LYS A 46 8.54 -6.71 -3.75
C LYS A 46 8.64 -7.70 -4.92
N GLN A 47 7.52 -8.05 -5.55
CA GLN A 47 7.47 -8.92 -6.73
C GLN A 47 8.22 -8.30 -7.93
N ALA A 48 8.19 -6.98 -8.07
CA ALA A 48 8.99 -6.26 -9.08
C ALA A 48 10.49 -6.15 -8.73
N ASN A 49 10.94 -6.73 -7.60
CA ASN A 49 12.28 -6.55 -7.02
C ASN A 49 12.63 -5.07 -6.78
N ALA A 50 11.64 -4.25 -6.42
CA ALA A 50 11.81 -2.87 -6.02
C ALA A 50 11.68 -2.71 -4.51
N ALA A 51 12.24 -1.62 -3.98
CA ALA A 51 12.23 -1.29 -2.57
C ALA A 51 11.12 -0.27 -2.28
N PRO A 52 9.99 -0.66 -1.66
CA PRO A 52 9.04 0.32 -1.12
C PRO A 52 9.73 1.11 0.00
N VAL A 53 9.74 2.44 -0.12
CA VAL A 53 10.43 3.33 0.83
C VAL A 53 9.49 4.12 1.73
N GLY A 54 8.19 4.00 1.51
CA GLY A 54 7.16 4.62 2.32
C GLY A 54 5.79 4.52 1.68
N VAL A 55 4.78 4.87 2.45
CA VAL A 55 3.38 4.95 2.01
C VAL A 55 2.81 6.30 2.44
N PHE A 56 2.08 6.95 1.56
CA PHE A 56 1.38 8.20 1.84
C PHE A 56 -0.10 8.10 1.45
N PHE A 57 -0.97 8.59 2.34
CA PHE A 57 -2.41 8.69 2.09
C PHE A 57 -2.90 10.12 2.23
N LEU A 58 -3.89 10.51 1.42
CA LEU A 58 -4.58 11.78 1.66
C LEU A 58 -5.46 11.68 2.90
N ILE A 59 -6.21 10.60 3.06
CA ILE A 59 -7.19 10.43 4.14
C ILE A 59 -7.06 9.04 4.78
N SER A 60 -7.03 8.98 6.11
CA SER A 60 -7.22 7.75 6.87
C SER A 60 -8.57 7.75 7.54
N ALA A 61 -9.38 6.74 7.27
CA ALA A 61 -10.63 6.50 7.98
C ALA A 61 -10.40 5.38 9.01
N GLY A 62 -10.44 5.74 10.30
CA GLY A 62 -10.17 4.82 11.40
C GLY A 62 -8.68 4.51 11.60
N ASN A 63 -8.40 3.38 12.25
CA ASN A 63 -7.07 3.08 12.83
C ASN A 63 -6.23 2.14 11.95
N ALA A 64 -6.32 2.28 10.63
CA ALA A 64 -5.52 1.47 9.70
C ALA A 64 -4.04 1.83 9.76
N ILE A 65 -3.73 3.13 9.84
CA ILE A 65 -2.36 3.64 9.82
C ILE A 65 -1.49 2.99 10.90
N ASP A 66 -2.01 2.87 12.12
CA ASP A 66 -1.23 2.36 13.25
C ASP A 66 -0.87 0.88 13.04
N ARG A 67 -1.80 0.08 12.53
CA ARG A 67 -1.55 -1.32 12.14
C ARG A 67 -0.54 -1.44 11.01
N ILE A 68 -0.60 -0.55 10.01
CA ILE A 68 0.35 -0.56 8.89
C ILE A 68 1.77 -0.24 9.37
N LYS A 69 1.92 0.72 10.29
CA LYS A 69 3.21 1.08 10.89
C LYS A 69 3.82 -0.06 11.70
N GLU A 70 3.01 -0.83 12.42
CA GLU A 70 3.48 -2.01 13.16
C GLU A 70 3.94 -3.14 12.23
N GLU A 71 3.24 -3.31 11.10
CA GLU A 71 3.49 -4.42 10.20
C GLU A 71 4.68 -4.20 9.26
N TYR A 72 4.90 -2.95 8.84
CA TYR A 72 5.94 -2.62 7.88
C TYR A 72 6.92 -1.60 8.46
N ASN A 73 8.20 -1.93 8.41
CA ASN A 73 9.29 -1.05 8.81
C ASN A 73 9.61 0.02 7.72
N ILE A 74 8.59 0.71 7.24
CA ILE A 74 8.70 1.84 6.29
C ILE A 74 7.86 3.01 6.81
N PRO A 75 8.25 4.27 6.51
CA PRO A 75 7.44 5.44 6.83
C PRO A 75 6.01 5.34 6.28
N VAL A 76 5.02 5.67 7.12
CA VAL A 76 3.60 5.75 6.73
C VAL A 76 3.06 7.09 7.18
N GLU A 77 2.67 7.92 6.22
CA GLU A 77 2.19 9.28 6.47
C GLU A 77 0.78 9.47 5.93
N VAL A 78 0.04 10.37 6.59
CA VAL A 78 -1.33 10.71 6.18
C VAL A 78 -1.59 12.19 6.37
N MET A 79 -2.27 12.82 5.41
CA MET A 79 -2.60 14.24 5.46
C MET A 79 -3.78 14.54 6.41
N VAL A 80 -4.85 13.75 6.35
CA VAL A 80 -6.06 13.93 7.18
C VAL A 80 -6.46 12.61 7.85
N ARG A 81 -6.75 12.63 9.15
CA ARG A 81 -7.32 11.48 9.87
C ARG A 81 -8.79 11.77 10.19
N LEU A 82 -9.66 10.81 9.86
CA LEU A 82 -11.11 10.80 10.11
C LEU A 82 -11.47 9.72 11.14
#